data_AF-A0A954JZM2-F1
#
_entry.id   AF-A0A954JZM2-F1
#
_cell.length_a   1.000
_cell.length_b   1.000
_cell.length_c   1.000
_cell.angle_alpha   90.00
_cell.angle_beta   90.00
_cell.angle_gamma   90.00
#
_symmetry.space_group_name_H-M   'P 1'
#
loop_
_entity.id
_entity.type
_entity.pdbx_description
1 polymer ?
#
loop_
_entity_poly.entity_id
_entity_poly.type
_entity_poly.pdbx_seq_one_letter_code
_entity_poly.pdbx_strand_id
1 'polypeptide(L)'
;MGESDPGQLTKAQRDIMEVVWAAGEVTVTEVRDTLAKKRELARNTVQTMMVRLDERGWLQHREQGRTFIYSAARPKIVSLGSKVSQ
;
A
#
# COMPACT_ATOMS: atom_id res chain seq x y z
N MET A 1 -18.82 -7.91 -4.62
CA MET A 1 -17.84 -7.21 -3.76
C MET A 1 -16.64 -6.90 -4.62
N GLY A 2 -16.26 -5.62 -4.70
CA GLY A 2 -15.59 -5.00 -5.85
C GLY A 2 -14.23 -5.60 -6.23
N GLU A 3 -14.17 -6.13 -7.44
CA GLU A 3 -12.94 -6.33 -8.20
C GLU A 3 -12.53 -4.95 -8.73
N SER A 4 -11.63 -4.27 -8.03
CA SER A 4 -11.04 -3.02 -8.55
C SER A 4 -9.83 -3.33 -9.42
N ASP A 5 -9.84 -2.75 -10.61
CA ASP A 5 -8.92 -2.94 -11.70
C ASP A 5 -7.43 -2.87 -11.34
N PRO A 6 -6.59 -3.64 -12.05
CA PRO A 6 -5.17 -3.72 -11.80
C PRO A 6 -4.34 -2.44 -12.02
N GLY A 7 -4.90 -1.43 -12.68
CA GLY A 7 -4.20 -0.20 -13.02
C GLY A 7 -4.52 1.02 -12.16
N GLN A 8 -5.59 0.99 -11.35
CA GLN A 8 -6.04 2.16 -10.60
C GLN A 8 -5.95 1.96 -9.09
N LEU A 9 -5.07 2.74 -8.47
CA LEU A 9 -5.03 2.90 -7.02
C LEU A 9 -6.31 3.59 -6.58
N THR A 10 -7.18 2.88 -5.89
CA THR A 10 -8.31 3.49 -5.18
C THR A 10 -7.80 4.46 -4.10
N LYS A 11 -8.65 5.39 -3.64
CA LYS A 11 -8.28 6.36 -2.59
C LYS A 11 -7.59 5.72 -1.38
N ALA A 12 -8.02 4.52 -0.97
CA ALA A 12 -7.42 3.78 0.14
C ALA A 12 -6.00 3.27 -0.17
N GLN A 13 -5.78 2.69 -1.36
CA GLN A 13 -4.45 2.24 -1.77
C GLN A 13 -3.47 3.40 -1.92
N ARG A 14 -3.96 4.54 -2.42
CA ARG A 14 -3.15 5.75 -2.52
C ARG A 14 -2.75 6.30 -1.15
N ASP A 15 -3.67 6.26 -0.18
CA ASP A 15 -3.38 6.66 1.19
C ASP A 15 -2.34 5.72 1.84
N ILE A 16 -2.46 4.39 1.63
CA ILE A 16 -1.44 3.40 2.03
C ILE A 16 -0.07 3.78 1.45
N MET A 17 0.02 4.00 0.14
CA MET A 17 1.27 4.36 -0.53
C MET A 17 1.84 5.68 -0.01
N GLU A 18 0.99 6.67 0.30
CA GLU A 18 1.43 7.95 0.88
C GLU A 18 2.05 7.75 2.28
N VAL A 19 1.43 6.92 3.11
CA VAL A 19 1.96 6.57 4.44
C VAL A 19 3.29 5.82 4.29
N VAL A 20 3.37 4.82 3.42
CA VAL A 20 4.59 4.05 3.19
C VAL A 20 5.70 4.94 2.63
N TRP A 21 5.39 5.86 1.71
CA TRP A 21 6.39 6.80 1.17
C TRP A 21 6.86 7.82 2.20
N ALA A 22 5.98 8.27 3.09
CA ALA A 22 6.33 9.23 4.13
C ALA A 22 7.19 8.59 5.24
N ALA A 23 6.91 7.34 5.59
CA ALA A 23 7.62 6.60 6.63
C ALA A 23 8.81 5.78 6.11
N GLY A 24 8.85 5.45 4.81
CA GLY A 24 9.84 4.59 4.16
C GLY A 24 9.57 3.10 4.41
N GLU A 25 9.53 2.71 5.68
CA GLU A 25 9.32 1.35 6.16
C GLU A 25 8.16 1.32 7.16
N VAL A 26 7.16 0.48 6.93
CA VAL A 26 5.94 0.43 7.74
C VAL A 26 5.48 -0.99 7.95
N THR A 27 4.85 -1.27 9.08
CA THR A 27 4.22 -2.58 9.31
C THR A 27 2.74 -2.55 8.96
N VAL A 28 2.10 -3.72 8.81
CA VAL A 28 0.63 -3.81 8.67
C VAL A 28 -0.08 -3.06 9.81
N THR A 29 0.50 -3.11 11.01
CA THR A 29 -0.04 -2.41 12.18
C THR A 29 0.11 -0.90 12.05
N GLU A 30 1.27 -0.40 11.65
CA GLU A 30 1.54 1.04 11.43
C GLU A 30 0.65 1.63 10.35
N VAL A 31 0.51 0.93 9.21
CA VAL A 31 -0.37 1.34 8.12
C VAL A 31 -1.82 1.35 8.58
N ARG A 32 -2.26 0.31 9.31
CA ARG A 32 -3.61 0.26 9.89
C ARG A 32 -3.83 1.42 10.87
N ASP A 33 -2.89 1.70 11.77
CA ASP A 33 -3.02 2.76 12.76
C ASP A 33 -3.08 4.15 12.09
N THR A 34 -2.17 4.39 11.15
CA THR A 34 -2.13 5.64 10.40
C THR A 34 -3.38 5.84 9.56
N LEU A 35 -3.86 4.78 8.89
CA LEU A 35 -5.12 4.80 8.17
C LEU A 35 -6.30 4.99 9.12
N ALA A 36 -6.31 4.35 10.29
CA ALA A 36 -7.40 4.49 11.25
C ALA A 36 -7.62 5.94 11.68
N LYS A 37 -6.58 6.79 11.66
CA LYS A 37 -6.70 8.24 11.90
C LYS A 37 -7.44 9.00 10.79
N LYS A 38 -7.42 8.50 9.56
CA LYS A 38 -8.11 9.11 8.40
C LYS A 38 -9.41 8.38 8.03
N ARG A 39 -9.45 7.07 8.20
CA ARG A 39 -10.49 6.16 7.71
C ARG A 39 -10.45 4.84 8.48
N GLU A 40 -11.54 4.51 9.19
CA GLU A 40 -11.69 3.19 9.79
C GLU A 40 -11.79 2.11 8.71
N LEU A 41 -10.68 1.41 8.49
CA LEU A 41 -10.57 0.28 7.57
C LEU A 41 -10.29 -0.98 8.38
N ALA A 42 -10.97 -2.07 8.03
CA ALA A 42 -10.71 -3.36 8.63
C ALA A 42 -9.27 -3.83 8.30
N ARG A 43 -8.62 -4.49 9.26
CA ARG A 43 -7.27 -5.03 9.09
C ARG A 43 -7.15 -5.93 7.86
N ASN A 44 -8.16 -6.76 7.61
CA ASN A 44 -8.24 -7.62 6.42
C ASN A 44 -8.22 -6.80 5.12
N THR A 45 -8.96 -5.69 5.05
CA THR A 45 -8.98 -4.83 3.87
C THR A 45 -7.61 -4.21 3.60
N VAL A 46 -6.96 -3.68 4.65
CA VAL A 46 -5.59 -3.13 4.53
C VAL A 46 -4.62 -4.21 4.07
N GLN A 47 -4.67 -5.40 4.70
CA GLN A 47 -3.82 -6.53 4.33
C GLN A 47 -4.02 -6.95 2.87
N THR A 48 -5.25 -7.15 2.41
CA THR A 48 -5.53 -7.49 1.01
C THR A 48 -5.04 -6.42 0.04
N MET A 49 -5.19 -5.13 0.38
CA MET A 49 -4.67 -4.04 -0.45
C MET A 49 -3.14 -4.05 -0.51
N MET A 50 -2.45 -4.29 0.62
CA MET A 50 -0.99 -4.39 0.67
C MET A 50 -0.48 -5.59 -0.12
N VAL A 51 -1.11 -6.76 0.01
CA VAL A 51 -0.77 -7.96 -0.79
C VAL A 51 -0.95 -7.68 -2.28
N ARG A 52 -2.07 -7.09 -2.69
CA ARG A 52 -2.26 -6.73 -4.11
C ARG A 52 -1.24 -5.71 -4.61
N LEU A 53 -0.75 -4.81 -3.76
CA LEU A 53 0.30 -3.85 -4.13
C LEU A 53 1.67 -4.53 -4.22
N ASP A 54 1.94 -5.49 -3.35
CA ASP A 54 3.14 -6.33 -3.34
C ASP A 54 3.20 -7.22 -4.59
N GLU A 55 2.12 -7.93 -4.92
CA GLU A 55 2.00 -8.74 -6.15
C GLU A 55 2.21 -7.90 -7.43
N ARG A 56 1.85 -6.62 -7.37
CA ARG A 56 2.04 -5.68 -8.47
C ARG A 56 3.43 -5.03 -8.49
N GLY A 57 4.25 -5.24 -7.46
CA GLY A 57 5.59 -4.65 -7.33
C GLY A 57 5.61 -3.17 -6.93
N TRP A 58 4.57 -2.67 -6.26
CA TRP A 58 4.54 -1.32 -5.67
C TRP A 58 5.08 -1.30 -4.24
N LEU A 59 4.77 -2.34 -3.48
CA LEU A 59 5.29 -2.60 -2.15
C LEU A 59 6.23 -3.79 -2.19
N GLN A 60 7.10 -3.87 -1.21
CA GLN A 60 7.92 -5.04 -0.95
C GLN A 60 7.82 -5.36 0.52
N HIS A 61 7.35 -6.56 0.84
CA HIS A 61 7.47 -7.04 2.21
C HIS A 61 8.86 -7.63 2.47
N ARG A 62 9.36 -7.44 3.69
CA ARG A 62 10.56 -8.06 4.22
C ARG A 62 10.24 -8.59 5.61
N GLU A 63 10.66 -9.81 5.83
CA GLU A 63 10.61 -10.44 7.14
C GLU A 63 11.84 -9.99 7.94
N GLN A 64 11.62 -9.21 8.99
CA GLN A 64 12.66 -8.80 9.92
C GLN A 64 12.42 -9.47 11.27
N GLY A 65 12.95 -10.69 11.40
CA GLY A 65 12.83 -11.51 12.61
C GLY A 65 11.40 -11.98 12.85
N ARG A 66 10.68 -11.34 13.77
CA ARG A 66 9.27 -11.62 14.11
C ARG A 66 8.28 -10.58 13.55
N THR A 67 8.77 -9.61 12.80
CA THR A 67 7.97 -8.50 12.28
C THR A 67 7.99 -8.51 10.76
N PHE A 68 6.80 -8.37 10.16
CA PHE A 68 6.65 -8.14 8.73
C PHE A 68 6.68 -6.64 8.45
N ILE A 69 7.76 -6.19 7.81
CA ILE A 69 7.95 -4.80 7.40
C ILE A 69 7.62 -4.71 5.92
N TYR A 70 6.84 -3.70 5.54
CA TYR A 70 6.49 -3.35 4.19
C TYR A 70 7.20 -2.05 3.85
N SER A 71 7.89 -2.04 2.72
CA SER A 71 8.64 -0.90 2.23
C SER A 71 8.15 -0.50 0.85
N ALA A 72 8.24 0.78 0.51
CA ALA A 72 7.91 1.23 -0.84
C ALA A 72 8.94 0.72 -1.84
N ALA A 73 8.55 -0.21 -2.72
CA ALA A 73 9.44 -0.73 -3.76
C ALA A 73 9.71 0.29 -4.87
N ARG A 74 8.78 1.23 -5.06
CA ARG A 74 8.87 2.29 -6.08
C ARG A 74 8.77 3.68 -5.44
N PRO A 75 9.63 4.64 -5.84
CA PRO A 75 9.49 6.02 -5.41
C PRO A 75 8.20 6.66 -5.96
N LYS A 76 7.63 7.59 -5.19
CA LYS A 76 6.40 8.37 -5.49
C LYS A 76 6.37 8.97 -6.91
N ILE A 77 7.54 9.23 -7.50
CA ILE A 77 7.71 9.92 -8.79
C ILE A 77 7.32 9.08 -10.01
N VAL A 78 7.50 7.76 -9.97
CA VAL A 78 7.14 6.86 -11.11
C VAL A 78 5.64 6.54 -11.09
N SER A 79 5.06 6.60 -9.90
CA SER A 79 3.74 6.09 -9.56
C SER A 79 2.59 7.00 -9.95
N LEU A 80 2.85 8.31 -10.05
CA LEU A 80 1.84 9.32 -10.36
C LEU A 80 1.75 9.66 -11.87
N GLY A 81 2.67 9.14 -12.69
CA GLY A 81 2.89 9.63 -14.06
C GLY A 81 2.95 8.57 -15.16
N SER A 82 2.61 7.31 -14.89
CA SER A 82 2.55 6.30 -15.96
C SER A 82 1.18 6.34 -16.63
N LYS A 83 1.06 7.31 -17.54
CA LYS A 83 0.12 7.41 -18.66
C LYS A 83 -0.69 6.12 -18.89
N VAL A 84 -2.00 6.24 -18.68
CA VAL A 84 -3.03 5.47 -19.38
C VAL A 84 -2.61 5.28 -20.84
N SER A 85 -2.42 4.04 -21.27
CA SER A 85 -2.28 3.59 -22.65
C SER A 85 -2.61 2.10 -22.58
N GLN A 86 -3.63 1.53 -23.21
CA GLN A 86 -4.57 1.92 -24.26
C GLN A 86 -5.84 1.09 -24.06
#